data_AF-A0A511R5J1-F1
#
_entry.id   AF-A0A511R5J1-F1
#
_cell.length_a   1.000
_cell.length_b   1.000
_cell.length_c   1.000
_cell.angle_alpha   90.00
_cell.angle_beta   90.00
_cell.angle_gamma   90.00
#
_symmetry.space_group_name_H-M   'P 1'
#
loop_
_entity.id
_entity.type
_entity.pdbx_description
1 polymer ?
#
loop_
_entity_poly.entity_id
_entity_poly.type
_entity_poly.pdbx_seq_one_letter_code
_entity_poly.pdbx_strand_id
1 'polypeptide(L)'
;MTWGRGASRWLRPLWRLVRFLSSLRGFLLLCALALLAALALDLANRPVVAQLRGEAHPVSGSPTALSPADKAYLRRLVGNARVVGLGEGSHGTKEIFEYKASIIRFLVEEMGFSVLGMEAPDDPVANGIVQAGLPDAGELAARNMFPGTRELAGLLGWMARYRQQHPDRPLDLFGFDAAFDQPSWIPRFIILDDGTRDRLMAETIITVLEKEYPGRKAVLWAHNGHVAFPERAIYPLRGSPMGWYLRQRYGGGYFALATTFYSGRVLAMWPQLPGVGQERVAMPIFPTLPGTADSAFHRAFGGDFLLDLRAVRPDSPLGRWLRRPQLIKAIGSSYVPLLLGSSPATLPDYFDALLFVDKTTAAEPLR
;
A
#
# COMPACT_ATOMS: atom_id res chain seq x y z
N MET A 1 -26.61 -10.56 50.42
CA MET A 1 -26.16 -9.23 49.95
C MET A 1 -27.17 -8.70 48.93
N THR A 2 -28.06 -7.83 49.39
CA THR A 2 -29.07 -7.15 48.57
C THR A 2 -28.40 -6.02 47.78
N TRP A 3 -28.17 -6.21 46.49
CA TRP A 3 -27.80 -5.11 45.60
C TRP A 3 -28.97 -4.11 45.55
N GLY A 4 -28.72 -2.89 46.03
CA GLY A 4 -29.74 -1.92 46.40
C GLY A 4 -30.50 -1.31 45.22
N ARG A 5 -31.78 -0.99 45.48
CA ARG A 5 -32.69 -0.22 44.60
C ARG A 5 -32.19 1.20 44.25
N GLY A 6 -31.03 1.62 44.77
CA GLY A 6 -30.38 2.92 44.50
C GLY A 6 -29.56 3.01 43.21
N ALA A 7 -29.05 1.88 42.66
CA ALA A 7 -28.28 1.89 41.41
C ALA A 7 -29.12 2.31 40.18
N SER A 8 -30.44 2.11 40.26
CA SER A 8 -31.39 2.45 39.18
C SER A 8 -31.53 3.95 38.91
N ARG A 9 -31.25 4.81 39.90
CA ARG A 9 -31.50 6.26 39.80
C ARG A 9 -30.40 6.99 39.02
N TRP A 10 -29.17 6.52 39.13
CA TRP A 10 -27.98 7.04 38.43
C TRP A 10 -27.93 6.63 36.95
N LEU A 11 -28.56 5.51 36.59
CA LEU A 11 -28.63 5.02 35.20
C LEU A 11 -29.82 5.59 34.41
N ARG A 12 -30.81 6.21 35.06
CA ARG A 12 -31.96 6.86 34.38
C ARG A 12 -31.56 7.84 33.27
N PRO A 13 -30.59 8.76 33.45
CA PRO A 13 -30.16 9.64 32.35
C PRO A 13 -29.55 8.85 31.18
N LEU A 14 -28.78 7.79 31.45
CA LEU A 14 -28.21 6.92 30.42
C LEU A 14 -29.32 6.21 29.63
N TRP A 15 -30.32 5.65 30.30
CA TRP A 15 -31.47 5.00 29.64
C TRP A 15 -32.33 5.97 28.84
N ARG A 16 -32.50 7.22 29.31
CA ARG A 16 -33.17 8.28 28.55
C ARG A 16 -32.39 8.65 27.29
N LEU A 17 -31.06 8.75 27.40
CA LEU A 17 -30.19 8.99 26.26
C LEU A 17 -30.27 7.84 25.25
N VAL A 18 -30.13 6.58 25.69
CA VAL A 18 -30.25 5.40 24.81
C VAL A 18 -31.61 5.38 24.11
N ARG A 19 -32.72 5.53 24.84
CA ARG A 19 -34.07 5.58 24.23
C ARG A 19 -34.23 6.73 23.24
N PHE A 20 -33.62 7.89 23.52
CA PHE A 20 -33.63 9.02 22.60
C PHE A 20 -32.81 8.72 21.35
N LEU A 21 -31.57 8.24 21.48
CA LEU A 21 -30.68 7.90 20.36
C LEU A 21 -31.26 6.77 19.49
N SER A 22 -32.01 5.83 20.09
CA SER A 22 -32.74 4.77 19.36
C SER A 22 -34.07 5.24 18.76
N SER A 23 -34.51 6.48 19.01
CA SER A 23 -35.69 7.06 18.36
C SER A 23 -35.33 7.69 17.01
N LEU A 24 -36.31 7.83 16.11
CA LEU A 24 -36.12 8.52 14.84
C LEU A 24 -35.54 9.94 15.04
N ARG A 25 -35.98 10.66 16.08
CA ARG A 25 -35.48 12.01 16.39
C ARG A 25 -34.01 12.01 16.80
N GLY A 26 -33.59 11.04 17.61
CA GLY A 26 -32.18 10.89 17.99
C GLY A 26 -31.31 10.46 16.81
N PHE A 27 -31.80 9.54 15.97
CA PHE A 27 -31.13 9.15 14.74
C PHE A 27 -30.93 10.33 13.79
N LEU A 28 -31.98 11.11 13.52
CA LEU A 28 -31.90 12.30 12.66
C LEU A 28 -30.93 13.36 13.23
N LEU A 29 -30.92 13.56 14.56
CA LEU A 29 -29.95 14.45 15.19
C LEU A 29 -28.50 13.95 15.00
N LEU A 30 -28.25 12.65 15.17
CA LEU A 30 -26.93 12.06 14.92
C LEU A 30 -26.50 12.24 13.45
N CYS A 31 -27.41 12.02 12.49
CA CYS A 31 -27.14 12.26 11.07
C CYS A 31 -26.80 13.73 10.81
N ALA A 32 -27.56 14.67 11.38
CA ALA A 32 -27.32 16.10 11.21
C ALA A 32 -25.96 16.53 11.81
N LEU A 33 -25.61 16.03 13.00
CA LEU A 33 -24.31 16.29 13.63
C LEU A 33 -23.15 15.70 12.81
N ALA A 34 -23.32 14.49 12.28
CA ALA A 34 -22.32 13.86 11.40
C ALA A 34 -22.12 14.67 10.11
N LEU A 35 -23.21 15.16 9.50
CA LEU A 35 -23.15 16.02 8.32
C LEU A 35 -22.42 17.34 8.61
N LEU A 36 -22.74 17.99 9.74
CA LEU A 36 -22.07 19.22 10.16
C LEU A 36 -20.58 19.01 10.43
N ALA A 37 -20.22 17.90 11.09
CA ALA A 37 -18.83 17.54 11.31
C ALA A 37 -18.09 17.29 9.98
N ALA A 38 -18.70 16.57 9.04
CA ALA A 38 -18.16 16.35 7.70
C ALA A 38 -17.94 17.68 6.94
N LEU A 39 -18.90 18.59 7.01
CA LEU A 39 -18.80 19.91 6.38
C LEU A 39 -17.69 20.76 7.03
N ALA A 40 -17.57 20.74 8.35
CA ALA A 40 -16.52 21.47 9.06
C ALA A 40 -15.12 20.94 8.69
N LEU A 41 -14.96 19.61 8.60
CA LEU A 41 -13.72 18.98 8.13
C LEU A 41 -13.42 19.32 6.68
N ASP A 42 -14.44 19.39 5.82
CA ASP A 42 -14.27 19.80 4.43
C ASP A 42 -13.79 21.26 4.32
N LEU A 43 -14.45 22.19 5.03
CA LEU A 43 -14.06 23.59 5.08
C LEU A 43 -12.62 23.76 5.58
N ALA A 44 -12.24 23.03 6.63
CA ALA A 44 -10.90 23.04 7.19
C ALA A 44 -9.83 22.53 6.20
N ASN A 45 -10.19 21.59 5.32
CA ASN A 45 -9.28 21.01 4.33
C ASN A 45 -9.22 21.78 3.00
N ARG A 46 -10.02 22.84 2.78
CA ARG A 46 -9.97 23.61 1.52
C ARG A 46 -8.58 24.13 1.14
N PRO A 47 -7.79 24.72 2.06
CA PRO A 47 -6.42 25.15 1.72
C PRO A 47 -5.51 23.98 1.35
N VAL A 48 -5.69 22.83 2.00
CA VAL A 48 -4.94 21.60 1.71
C VAL A 48 -5.25 21.11 0.30
N VAL A 49 -6.53 21.02 -0.06
CA VAL A 49 -6.99 20.58 -1.39
C VAL A 49 -6.51 21.53 -2.49
N ALA A 50 -6.62 22.84 -2.27
CA ALA A 50 -6.16 23.84 -3.22
C ALA A 50 -4.65 23.76 -3.46
N GLN A 51 -3.85 23.62 -2.40
CA GLN A 51 -2.40 23.50 -2.52
C GLN A 51 -1.99 22.17 -3.17
N LEU A 52 -2.65 21.07 -2.82
CA LEU A 52 -2.40 19.76 -3.40
C LEU A 52 -2.56 19.78 -4.94
N ARG A 53 -3.56 20.51 -5.46
CA ARG A 53 -3.74 20.72 -6.90
C ARG A 53 -2.55 21.38 -7.60
N GLY A 54 -1.82 22.24 -6.89
CA GLY A 54 -0.64 22.94 -7.43
C GLY A 54 0.67 22.16 -7.25
N GLU A 55 0.72 21.20 -6.32
CA GLU A 55 1.95 20.47 -6.00
C GLU A 55 2.00 19.04 -6.55
N ALA A 56 0.85 18.41 -6.80
CA ALA A 56 0.83 17.06 -7.36
C ALA A 56 0.89 17.08 -8.89
N HIS A 57 1.37 15.98 -9.45
CA HIS A 57 1.37 15.69 -10.88
C HIS A 57 0.16 14.81 -11.22
N PRO A 58 -0.88 15.33 -11.89
CA PRO A 58 -1.98 14.51 -12.38
C PRO A 58 -1.44 13.48 -13.38
N VAL A 59 -1.76 12.21 -13.16
CA VAL A 59 -1.35 11.15 -14.09
C VAL A 59 -2.13 11.31 -15.39
N SER A 60 -1.42 11.50 -16.50
CA SER A 60 -2.05 11.64 -17.83
C SER A 60 -2.04 10.35 -18.65
N GLY A 61 -1.28 9.34 -18.23
CA GLY A 61 -1.32 7.99 -18.79
C GLY A 61 -2.42 7.12 -18.19
N SER A 62 -2.16 5.81 -18.16
CA SER A 62 -3.02 4.81 -17.52
C SER A 62 -2.21 3.88 -16.62
N PRO A 63 -2.86 3.07 -15.76
CA PRO A 63 -2.19 2.06 -14.97
C PRO A 63 -1.28 1.14 -15.79
N THR A 64 -1.68 0.80 -17.02
CA THR A 64 -0.95 -0.12 -17.90
C THR A 64 0.06 0.56 -18.83
N ALA A 65 0.02 1.89 -18.96
CA ALA A 65 0.87 2.67 -19.86
C ALA A 65 1.09 4.11 -19.35
N LEU A 66 2.26 4.35 -18.73
CA LEU A 66 2.67 5.68 -18.29
C LEU A 66 2.91 6.61 -19.49
N SER A 67 2.39 7.84 -19.43
CA SER A 67 2.66 8.85 -20.44
C SER A 67 4.10 9.39 -20.34
N PRO A 68 4.64 10.06 -21.38
CA PRO A 68 5.96 10.69 -21.29
C PRO A 68 6.09 11.68 -20.14
N ALA A 69 5.02 12.41 -19.81
CA ALA A 69 5.01 13.35 -18.69
C ALA A 69 5.10 12.62 -17.33
N ASP A 70 4.36 11.51 -17.16
CA ASP A 70 4.43 10.69 -15.94
C ASP A 70 5.83 10.11 -15.75
N LYS A 71 6.43 9.59 -16.84
CA LYS A 71 7.81 9.07 -16.84
C LYS A 71 8.83 10.15 -16.49
N ALA A 72 8.70 11.36 -17.04
CA ALA A 72 9.57 12.49 -16.71
C ALA A 72 9.46 12.87 -15.23
N TYR A 73 8.24 12.89 -14.69
CA TYR A 73 8.00 13.17 -13.28
C TYR A 73 8.59 12.07 -12.37
N LEU A 74 8.33 10.79 -12.66
CA LEU A 74 8.90 9.65 -11.94
C LEU A 74 10.43 9.64 -11.98
N ARG A 75 11.04 9.97 -13.12
CA ARG A 75 12.50 10.11 -13.25
C ARG A 75 13.05 11.13 -12.25
N ARG A 76 12.40 12.29 -12.12
CA ARG A 76 12.77 13.32 -11.16
C ARG A 76 12.59 12.86 -9.72
N LEU A 77 11.49 12.15 -9.43
CA LEU A 77 11.23 11.62 -8.09
C LEU A 77 12.31 10.63 -7.64
N VAL A 78 12.58 9.63 -8.47
CA VAL A 78 13.52 8.53 -8.21
C VAL A 78 14.97 9.03 -8.21
N GLY A 79 15.31 9.94 -9.12
CA GLY A 79 16.64 10.52 -9.23
C GLY A 79 17.72 9.45 -9.38
N ASN A 80 18.71 9.50 -8.48
CA ASN A 80 19.85 8.58 -8.47
C ASN A 80 19.72 7.42 -7.47
N ALA A 81 18.50 7.13 -6.99
CA ALA A 81 18.28 6.01 -6.08
C ALA A 81 18.82 4.70 -6.67
N ARG A 82 19.50 3.92 -5.83
CA ARG A 82 19.96 2.56 -6.15
C ARG A 82 18.86 1.55 -5.86
N VAL A 83 18.10 1.76 -4.79
CA VAL A 83 17.05 0.85 -4.33
C VAL A 83 15.73 1.60 -4.29
N VAL A 84 14.73 1.10 -5.03
CA VAL A 84 13.38 1.68 -5.06
C VAL A 84 12.40 0.70 -4.41
N GLY A 85 11.81 1.07 -3.27
CA GLY A 85 10.67 0.37 -2.69
C GLY A 85 9.36 0.83 -3.32
N LEU A 86 8.66 -0.08 -4.01
CA LEU A 86 7.33 0.14 -4.56
C LEU A 86 6.28 -0.48 -3.64
N GLY A 87 5.67 0.37 -2.82
CA GLY A 87 4.62 0.03 -1.87
C GLY A 87 3.28 -0.27 -2.55
N GLU A 88 2.47 -1.11 -1.91
CA GLU A 88 1.06 -1.26 -2.24
C GLU A 88 0.16 -1.05 -1.03
N GLY A 89 -0.90 -0.25 -1.20
CA GLY A 89 -1.94 -0.07 -0.19
C GLY A 89 -2.87 -1.28 -0.06
N SER A 90 -2.79 -2.24 -0.99
CA SER A 90 -3.40 -3.56 -0.85
C SER A 90 -2.71 -4.66 -1.67
N HIS A 91 -2.88 -5.92 -1.26
CA HIS A 91 -2.47 -7.11 -2.02
C HIS A 91 -3.50 -7.59 -3.06
N GLY A 92 -4.46 -6.74 -3.49
CA GLY A 92 -5.56 -7.21 -4.34
C GLY A 92 -6.20 -6.18 -5.25
N THR A 93 -5.54 -5.05 -5.49
CA THR A 93 -6.04 -3.97 -6.36
C THR A 93 -5.37 -4.01 -7.73
N LYS A 94 -6.16 -4.19 -8.79
CA LYS A 94 -5.69 -4.36 -10.16
C LYS A 94 -4.82 -3.18 -10.63
N GLU A 95 -5.33 -1.97 -10.49
CA GLU A 95 -4.70 -0.75 -11.01
C GLU A 95 -3.38 -0.46 -10.30
N ILE A 96 -3.27 -0.76 -9.00
CA ILE A 96 -1.99 -0.63 -8.27
C ILE A 96 -0.96 -1.63 -8.83
N PHE A 97 -1.36 -2.88 -9.08
CA PHE A 97 -0.46 -3.87 -9.67
C PHE A 97 -0.03 -3.48 -11.09
N GLU A 98 -0.96 -2.97 -11.89
CA GLU A 98 -0.67 -2.46 -13.23
C GLU A 98 0.28 -1.26 -13.17
N TYR A 99 0.04 -0.28 -12.30
CA TYR A 99 0.94 0.86 -12.10
C TYR A 99 2.33 0.40 -11.66
N LYS A 100 2.43 -0.50 -10.67
CA LYS A 100 3.72 -1.04 -10.23
C LYS A 100 4.45 -1.73 -11.38
N ALA A 101 3.76 -2.55 -12.17
CA ALA A 101 4.33 -3.20 -13.35
C ALA A 101 4.80 -2.16 -14.39
N SER A 102 4.03 -1.11 -14.66
CA SER A 102 4.40 -0.04 -15.59
C SER A 102 5.60 0.80 -15.09
N ILE A 103 5.66 1.08 -13.79
CA ILE A 103 6.79 1.76 -13.17
C ILE A 103 8.04 0.89 -13.23
N ILE A 104 7.95 -0.42 -12.94
CA ILE A 104 9.07 -1.35 -13.05
C ILE A 104 9.63 -1.38 -14.48
N ARG A 105 8.74 -1.51 -15.48
CA ARG A 105 9.13 -1.47 -16.89
C ARG A 105 9.91 -0.19 -17.21
N PHE A 106 9.37 0.96 -16.82
CA PHE A 106 10.04 2.25 -16.98
C PHE A 106 11.41 2.31 -16.28
N LEU A 107 11.51 1.85 -15.03
CA LEU A 107 12.76 1.86 -14.27
C LEU A 107 13.83 0.97 -14.92
N VAL A 108 13.43 -0.18 -15.45
CA VAL A 108 14.33 -1.13 -16.12
C VAL A 108 14.76 -0.60 -17.49
N GLU A 109 13.79 -0.18 -18.31
CA GLU A 109 14.03 0.26 -19.68
C GLU A 109 14.82 1.56 -19.73
N GLU A 110 14.50 2.53 -18.86
CA GLU A 110 14.96 3.91 -18.97
C GLU A 110 15.84 4.42 -17.80
N MET A 111 15.91 3.71 -16.66
CA MET A 111 16.68 4.16 -15.48
C MET A 111 17.77 3.19 -15.01
N GLY A 112 17.96 2.08 -15.75
CA GLY A 112 19.06 1.13 -15.54
C GLY A 112 18.85 0.18 -14.35
N PHE A 113 17.61 0.01 -13.90
CA PHE A 113 17.28 -1.02 -12.91
C PHE A 113 17.38 -2.40 -13.55
N SER A 114 17.95 -3.36 -12.82
CA SER A 114 18.24 -4.69 -13.36
C SER A 114 17.99 -5.81 -12.36
N VAL A 115 17.46 -5.50 -11.17
CA VAL A 115 17.07 -6.51 -10.18
C VAL A 115 15.66 -6.19 -9.68
N LEU A 116 14.79 -7.19 -9.65
CA LEU A 116 13.47 -7.14 -9.03
C LEU A 116 13.45 -8.05 -7.81
N GLY A 117 13.26 -7.47 -6.63
CA GLY A 117 12.96 -8.21 -5.41
C GLY A 117 11.46 -8.28 -5.18
N MET A 118 10.94 -9.42 -4.74
CA MET A 118 9.54 -9.62 -4.41
C MET A 118 9.35 -9.94 -2.92
N GLU A 119 8.29 -9.38 -2.31
CA GLU A 119 7.77 -9.77 -0.99
C GLU A 119 7.10 -11.15 -1.08
N ALA A 120 7.92 -12.15 -1.33
CA ALA A 120 7.62 -13.57 -1.30
C ALA A 120 8.88 -14.32 -0.85
N PRO A 121 8.76 -15.54 -0.30
CA PRO A 121 9.90 -16.41 -0.10
C PRO A 121 10.66 -16.59 -1.41
N ASP A 122 11.98 -16.73 -1.34
CA ASP A 122 12.76 -16.99 -2.55
C ASP A 122 12.35 -18.35 -3.13
N ASP A 123 11.98 -18.35 -4.42
CA ASP A 123 11.52 -19.53 -5.14
C ASP A 123 12.40 -19.74 -6.38
N PRO A 124 13.42 -20.62 -6.29
CA PRO A 124 14.29 -20.93 -7.42
C PRO A 124 13.53 -21.50 -8.63
N VAL A 125 12.36 -22.13 -8.45
CA VAL A 125 11.56 -22.66 -9.55
C VAL A 125 10.89 -21.52 -10.31
N ALA A 126 10.20 -20.62 -9.61
CA ALA A 126 9.60 -19.45 -10.23
C ALA A 126 10.67 -18.55 -10.89
N ASN A 127 11.80 -18.34 -10.22
CA ASN A 127 12.95 -17.61 -10.76
C ASN A 127 13.49 -18.30 -12.02
N GLY A 128 13.69 -19.62 -11.98
CA GLY A 128 14.17 -20.42 -13.10
C GLY A 128 13.23 -20.39 -14.30
N ILE A 129 11.91 -20.39 -14.09
CA ILE A 129 10.91 -20.28 -15.16
C ILE A 129 11.03 -18.93 -15.89
N VAL A 130 11.14 -17.83 -15.14
CA VAL A 130 11.31 -16.49 -15.73
C VAL A 130 12.64 -16.39 -16.48
N GLN A 131 13.71 -16.95 -15.91
CA GLN A 131 15.05 -16.92 -16.52
C GLN A 131 15.15 -17.79 -17.79
N ALA A 132 14.51 -18.96 -17.80
CA ALA A 132 14.49 -19.86 -18.96
C ALA A 132 13.68 -19.29 -20.14
N GLY A 133 12.78 -18.33 -19.89
CA GLY A 133 11.99 -17.69 -20.93
C GLY A 133 11.00 -18.65 -21.62
N LEU A 134 10.44 -19.59 -20.86
CA LEU A 134 9.46 -20.54 -21.36
C LEU A 134 8.20 -19.83 -21.90
N PRO A 135 7.47 -20.44 -22.86
CA PRO A 135 6.09 -20.06 -23.13
C PRO A 135 5.29 -20.03 -21.82
N ASP A 136 4.47 -19.00 -21.63
CA ASP A 136 3.64 -18.81 -20.43
C ASP A 136 4.41 -18.71 -19.10
N ALA A 137 5.72 -18.41 -19.14
CA ALA A 137 6.56 -18.26 -17.96
C ALA A 137 5.95 -17.35 -16.88
N GLY A 138 5.23 -16.32 -17.31
CA GLY A 138 4.52 -15.41 -16.41
C GLY A 138 3.47 -16.10 -15.54
N GLU A 139 2.56 -16.87 -16.15
CA GLU A 139 1.52 -17.59 -15.38
C GLU A 139 2.13 -18.69 -14.53
N LEU A 140 3.09 -19.44 -15.08
CA LEU A 140 3.76 -20.54 -14.38
C LEU A 140 4.51 -20.05 -13.13
N ALA A 141 5.26 -18.94 -13.24
CA ALA A 141 5.97 -18.37 -12.11
C ALA A 141 4.99 -17.73 -11.09
N ALA A 142 3.99 -16.98 -11.57
CA ALA A 142 3.03 -16.32 -10.68
C ALA A 142 2.17 -17.31 -9.89
N ARG A 143 1.94 -18.54 -10.36
CA ARG A 143 1.22 -19.58 -9.58
C ARG A 143 1.91 -19.96 -8.28
N ASN A 144 3.23 -19.85 -8.22
CA ASN A 144 4.02 -20.16 -7.03
C ASN A 144 4.31 -18.92 -6.17
N MET A 145 3.90 -17.72 -6.61
CA MET A 145 4.16 -16.47 -5.91
C MET A 145 2.86 -15.84 -5.39
N PHE A 146 2.90 -15.30 -4.17
CA PHE A 146 1.81 -14.44 -3.70
C PHE A 146 1.89 -13.06 -4.40
N PRO A 147 0.78 -12.47 -4.87
CA PRO A 147 -0.60 -12.93 -4.76
C PRO A 147 -1.08 -13.85 -5.91
N GLY A 148 -0.27 -14.18 -6.92
CA GLY A 148 -0.70 -15.11 -7.98
C GLY A 148 -1.91 -14.59 -8.77
N THR A 149 -1.75 -13.42 -9.37
CA THR A 149 -2.77 -12.75 -10.18
C THR A 149 -2.30 -12.58 -11.62
N ARG A 150 -3.24 -12.28 -12.52
CA ARG A 150 -2.94 -12.04 -13.94
C ARG A 150 -2.02 -10.83 -14.14
N GLU A 151 -2.14 -9.80 -13.30
CA GLU A 151 -1.29 -8.61 -13.39
C GLU A 151 0.17 -8.96 -13.07
N LEU A 152 0.41 -9.76 -12.02
CA LEU A 152 1.74 -10.27 -11.71
C LEU A 152 2.26 -11.19 -12.81
N ALA A 153 1.43 -12.11 -13.31
CA ALA A 153 1.79 -12.97 -14.42
C ALA A 153 2.19 -12.18 -15.67
N GLY A 154 1.47 -11.09 -15.96
CA GLY A 154 1.79 -10.17 -17.05
C GLY A 154 3.18 -9.53 -16.91
N LEU A 155 3.53 -9.09 -15.69
CA LEU A 155 4.86 -8.56 -15.40
C LEU A 155 5.95 -9.62 -15.57
N LEU A 156 5.79 -10.80 -14.93
CA LEU A 156 6.78 -11.87 -15.00
C LEU A 156 6.97 -12.39 -16.44
N GLY A 157 5.89 -12.47 -17.21
CA GLY A 157 5.94 -12.80 -18.63
C GLY A 157 6.63 -11.73 -19.48
N TRP A 158 6.46 -10.45 -19.15
CA TRP A 158 7.25 -9.37 -19.77
C TRP A 158 8.73 -9.48 -19.39
N MET A 159 9.07 -9.77 -18.12
CA MET A 159 10.45 -9.95 -17.69
C MET A 159 11.15 -11.06 -18.47
N ALA A 160 10.49 -12.20 -18.64
CA ALA A 160 11.00 -13.33 -19.44
C ALA A 160 11.33 -12.90 -20.88
N ARG A 161 10.43 -12.16 -21.54
CA ARG A 161 10.69 -11.63 -22.90
C ARG A 161 11.80 -10.58 -22.92
N TYR A 162 11.80 -9.66 -21.97
CA TYR A 162 12.83 -8.64 -21.85
C TYR A 162 14.22 -9.28 -21.71
N ARG A 163 14.34 -10.31 -20.88
CA ARG A 163 15.59 -11.07 -20.71
C ARG A 163 16.08 -11.71 -22.00
N GLN A 164 15.19 -12.28 -22.82
CA GLN A 164 15.54 -12.84 -24.13
C GLN A 164 16.02 -11.77 -25.12
N GLN A 165 15.42 -10.58 -25.07
CA GLN A 165 15.75 -9.45 -25.94
C GLN A 165 17.02 -8.71 -25.49
N HIS A 166 17.41 -8.84 -24.22
CA HIS A 166 18.53 -8.12 -23.61
C HIS A 166 19.47 -9.06 -22.84
N PRO A 167 20.14 -10.01 -23.52
CA PRO A 167 21.03 -10.99 -22.88
C PRO A 167 22.19 -10.32 -22.12
N ASP A 168 22.68 -9.17 -22.60
CA ASP A 168 23.80 -8.42 -21.99
C ASP A 168 23.37 -7.57 -20.79
N ARG A 169 22.06 -7.39 -20.56
CA ARG A 169 21.50 -6.61 -19.45
C ARG A 169 20.36 -7.37 -18.79
N PRO A 170 20.65 -8.52 -18.14
CA PRO A 170 19.63 -9.36 -17.56
C PRO A 170 18.85 -8.63 -16.45
N LEU A 171 17.54 -8.84 -16.43
CA LEU A 171 16.68 -8.49 -15.30
C LEU A 171 16.52 -9.71 -14.40
N ASP A 172 17.10 -9.67 -13.21
CA ASP A 172 17.06 -10.80 -12.27
C ASP A 172 15.93 -10.66 -11.25
N LEU A 173 15.43 -11.80 -10.76
CA LEU A 173 14.32 -11.93 -9.84
C LEU A 173 14.79 -12.68 -8.58
N PHE A 174 14.43 -12.18 -7.40
CA PHE A 174 14.62 -12.89 -6.13
C PHE A 174 13.48 -12.61 -5.16
N GLY A 175 13.19 -13.56 -4.28
CA GLY A 175 12.31 -13.36 -3.13
C GLY A 175 13.10 -12.94 -1.89
N PHE A 176 12.53 -12.10 -1.04
CA PHE A 176 13.18 -11.65 0.19
C PHE A 176 12.36 -11.86 1.46
N ASP A 177 11.15 -12.44 1.36
CA ASP A 177 10.30 -12.62 2.51
C ASP A 177 10.80 -13.77 3.41
N ALA A 178 10.81 -13.53 4.71
CA ALA A 178 11.09 -14.57 5.68
C ALA A 178 9.81 -15.36 5.94
N ALA A 179 9.84 -16.69 5.78
CA ALA A 179 8.70 -17.53 6.11
C ALA A 179 8.26 -17.29 7.56
N PHE A 180 7.13 -16.61 7.75
CA PHE A 180 6.58 -16.30 9.05
C PHE A 180 5.50 -17.33 9.39
N ASP A 181 5.86 -18.36 10.16
CA ASP A 181 4.91 -19.38 10.59
C ASP A 181 4.16 -18.88 11.84
N GLN A 182 2.96 -18.33 11.64
CA GLN A 182 2.07 -17.98 12.75
C GLN A 182 1.29 -19.21 13.22
N PRO A 183 1.15 -19.41 14.55
CA PRO A 183 0.29 -20.45 15.07
C PRO A 183 -1.13 -20.31 14.49
N SER A 184 -1.65 -21.39 13.90
CA SER A 184 -2.92 -21.40 13.14
C SER A 184 -4.17 -20.97 13.92
N TRP A 185 -4.09 -20.90 15.25
CA TRP A 185 -5.16 -20.44 16.14
C TRP A 185 -5.20 -18.92 16.33
N ILE A 186 -4.16 -18.20 15.91
CA ILE A 186 -4.11 -16.74 15.91
C ILE A 186 -4.70 -16.27 14.59
N PRO A 187 -5.79 -15.49 14.59
CA PRO A 187 -6.37 -15.03 13.34
C PRO A 187 -5.34 -14.23 12.54
N ARG A 188 -5.08 -14.57 11.28
CA ARG A 188 -4.03 -13.97 10.42
C ARG A 188 -4.08 -12.44 10.26
N PHE A 189 -5.16 -11.79 10.66
CA PHE A 189 -5.25 -10.31 10.71
C PHE A 189 -4.59 -9.71 11.96
N ILE A 190 -4.21 -10.54 12.94
CA ILE A 190 -3.39 -10.20 14.10
C ILE A 190 -1.96 -10.63 13.77
N ILE A 191 -1.17 -9.74 13.19
CA ILE A 191 0.25 -10.00 12.94
C ILE A 191 1.00 -9.84 14.27
N LEU A 192 1.39 -10.96 14.87
CA LEU A 192 2.34 -11.00 16.00
C LEU A 192 3.77 -11.05 15.47
N ASP A 193 4.13 -10.11 14.61
CA ASP A 193 5.54 -9.86 14.28
C ASP A 193 6.11 -9.00 15.40
N ASP A 194 7.22 -9.42 16.02
CA ASP A 194 7.96 -8.64 17.01
C ASP A 194 8.92 -7.62 16.35
N GLY A 195 8.86 -7.52 15.02
CA GLY A 195 9.71 -6.68 14.17
C GLY A 195 10.86 -7.45 13.54
N THR A 196 10.92 -8.77 13.73
CA THR A 196 11.95 -9.62 13.16
C THR A 196 11.73 -9.88 11.67
N ARG A 197 10.49 -10.02 11.18
CA ARG A 197 10.25 -10.31 9.75
C ARG A 197 10.83 -9.21 8.86
N ASP A 198 10.50 -7.95 9.13
CA ASP A 198 10.98 -6.81 8.34
C ASP A 198 12.48 -6.60 8.43
N ARG A 199 13.08 -6.88 9.60
CA ARG A 199 14.53 -6.87 9.76
C ARG A 199 15.18 -7.94 8.88
N LEU A 200 14.68 -9.17 8.90
CA LEU A 200 15.20 -10.27 8.08
C LEU A 200 15.04 -10.00 6.59
N MET A 201 13.89 -9.45 6.16
CA MET A 201 13.71 -9.03 4.77
C MET A 201 14.77 -8.00 4.35
N ALA A 202 15.02 -7.00 5.19
CA ALA A 202 16.06 -6.01 4.92
C ALA A 202 17.46 -6.62 4.89
N GLU A 203 17.81 -7.50 5.84
CA GLU A 203 19.11 -8.19 5.88
C GLU A 203 19.33 -9.07 4.63
N THR A 204 18.30 -9.77 4.16
CA THR A 204 18.33 -10.55 2.91
C THR A 204 18.58 -9.64 1.72
N ILE A 205 17.81 -8.56 1.56
CA ILE A 205 17.99 -7.59 0.46
C ILE A 205 19.40 -7.00 0.48
N ILE A 206 19.89 -6.57 1.65
CA ILE A 206 21.24 -6.00 1.78
C ILE A 206 22.29 -7.05 1.39
N THR A 207 22.15 -8.29 1.86
CA THR A 207 23.11 -9.35 1.55
C THR A 207 23.15 -9.64 0.05
N VAL A 208 21.99 -9.82 -0.58
CA VAL A 208 21.86 -10.11 -2.02
C VAL A 208 22.41 -8.95 -2.85
N LEU A 209 22.04 -7.70 -2.54
CA LEU A 209 22.51 -6.54 -3.29
C LEU A 209 24.01 -6.24 -3.12
N GLU A 210 24.60 -6.58 -1.98
CA GLU A 210 26.03 -6.33 -1.74
C GLU A 210 26.93 -7.48 -2.19
N LYS A 211 26.45 -8.73 -2.14
CA LYS A 211 27.27 -9.91 -2.47
C LYS A 211 27.03 -10.43 -3.89
N GLU A 212 25.78 -10.46 -4.34
CA GLU A 212 25.40 -11.08 -5.62
C GLU A 212 25.19 -10.04 -6.72
N TYR A 213 24.70 -8.85 -6.36
CA TYR A 213 24.40 -7.78 -7.32
C TYR A 213 25.14 -6.46 -7.00
N PRO A 214 26.46 -6.48 -6.77
CA PRO A 214 27.21 -5.29 -6.38
C PRO A 214 27.05 -4.17 -7.41
N GLY A 215 26.67 -2.98 -6.94
CA GLY A 215 26.47 -1.79 -7.77
C GLY A 215 25.22 -1.79 -8.67
N ARG A 216 24.48 -2.90 -8.77
CA ARG A 216 23.22 -2.93 -9.54
C ARG A 216 22.12 -2.18 -8.82
N LYS A 217 21.18 -1.66 -9.60
CA LYS A 217 19.98 -0.98 -9.13
C LYS A 217 18.81 -1.96 -9.02
N ALA A 218 18.07 -1.88 -7.91
CA ALA A 218 17.02 -2.82 -7.56
C ALA A 218 15.67 -2.15 -7.31
N VAL A 219 14.60 -2.77 -7.80
CA VAL A 219 13.22 -2.42 -7.46
C VAL A 219 12.68 -3.49 -6.52
N LEU A 220 12.01 -3.10 -5.46
CA LEU A 220 11.44 -3.99 -4.45
C LEU A 220 9.92 -3.86 -4.49
N TRP A 221 9.23 -4.97 -4.75
CA TRP A 221 7.77 -5.04 -4.71
C TRP A 221 7.33 -5.51 -3.33
N ALA A 222 6.69 -4.64 -2.55
CA ALA A 222 6.14 -5.01 -1.23
C ALA A 222 4.94 -4.15 -0.85
N HIS A 223 4.26 -4.51 0.23
CA HIS A 223 3.23 -3.68 0.87
C HIS A 223 3.80 -2.35 1.37
N ASN A 224 2.96 -1.30 1.41
CA ASN A 224 3.33 0.03 1.96
C ASN A 224 3.96 -0.08 3.35
N GLY A 225 3.41 -0.98 4.17
CA GLY A 225 3.88 -1.23 5.53
C GLY A 225 5.36 -1.60 5.60
N HIS A 226 5.87 -2.32 4.60
CA HIS A 226 7.26 -2.79 4.55
C HIS A 226 8.20 -1.76 3.94
N VAL A 227 7.80 -1.08 2.88
CA VAL A 227 8.66 -0.06 2.22
C VAL A 227 8.73 1.25 2.99
N ALA A 228 7.84 1.47 3.95
CA ALA A 228 7.89 2.65 4.81
C ALA A 228 9.20 2.71 5.60
N PHE A 229 9.62 3.92 6.00
CA PHE A 229 10.85 4.09 6.76
C PHE A 229 10.75 4.88 8.09
N PRO A 230 9.63 4.86 8.85
CA PRO A 230 9.65 5.39 10.20
C PRO A 230 10.48 4.48 11.11
N GLU A 231 11.15 5.06 12.11
CA GLU A 231 11.85 4.28 13.15
C GLU A 231 10.91 3.33 13.89
N ARG A 232 9.64 3.72 14.05
CA ARG A 232 8.60 2.86 14.60
C ARG A 232 7.29 3.08 13.86
N ALA A 233 6.79 2.04 13.22
CA ALA A 233 5.50 2.10 12.55
C ALA A 233 4.34 1.93 13.54
N ILE A 234 3.24 2.62 13.27
CA ILE A 234 1.97 2.45 13.95
C ILE A 234 1.11 1.53 13.06
N TYR A 235 1.30 0.22 13.18
CA TYR A 235 0.51 -0.83 12.50
C TYR A 235 0.70 -0.91 10.96
N PRO A 236 0.66 -2.11 10.32
CA PRO A 236 0.40 -3.44 10.88
C PRO A 236 1.60 -4.10 11.57
N LEU A 237 2.78 -3.48 11.52
CA LEU A 237 4.02 -4.05 12.04
C LEU A 237 4.33 -3.54 13.45
N ARG A 238 4.95 -4.38 14.29
CA ARG A 238 5.69 -3.90 15.47
C ARG A 238 7.14 -3.70 15.08
N GLY A 239 7.77 -2.66 15.59
CA GLY A 239 9.17 -2.33 15.26
C GLY A 239 9.31 -1.43 14.03
N SER A 240 10.53 -1.41 13.49
CA SER A 240 10.91 -0.63 12.30
C SER A 240 10.63 -1.46 11.05
N PRO A 241 9.99 -0.91 10.01
CA PRO A 241 9.80 -1.64 8.76
C PRO A 241 11.11 -1.86 7.99
N MET A 242 11.06 -2.74 7.00
CA MET A 242 12.16 -3.06 6.09
C MET A 242 12.78 -1.78 5.50
N GLY A 243 11.94 -0.85 5.04
CA GLY A 243 12.37 0.42 4.47
C GLY A 243 13.19 1.29 5.42
N TRP A 244 12.98 1.20 6.73
CA TRP A 244 13.81 1.92 7.72
C TRP A 244 15.25 1.39 7.70
N TYR A 245 15.44 0.07 7.75
CA TYR A 245 16.78 -0.54 7.67
C TYR A 245 17.47 -0.23 6.33
N LEU A 246 16.73 -0.28 5.22
CA LEU A 246 17.23 0.09 3.91
C LEU A 246 17.61 1.58 3.85
N ARG A 247 16.83 2.46 4.49
CA ARG A 247 17.16 3.89 4.65
C ARG A 247 18.44 4.08 5.45
N GLN A 248 18.65 3.35 6.54
CA GLN A 248 19.90 3.40 7.31
C GLN A 248 21.10 2.95 6.46
N ARG A 249 20.94 1.88 5.65
CA ARG A 249 22.04 1.31 4.86
C ARG A 249 22.40 2.12 3.60
N TYR A 250 21.41 2.69 2.92
CA TYR A 250 21.58 3.34 1.62
C TYR A 250 21.37 4.85 1.65
N GLY A 251 20.88 5.43 2.74
CA GLY A 251 20.64 6.88 2.86
C GLY A 251 19.73 7.41 1.76
N GLY A 252 20.19 8.44 1.02
CA GLY A 252 19.50 8.97 -0.16
C GLY A 252 19.48 8.02 -1.37
N GLY A 253 20.20 6.90 -1.31
CA GLY A 253 20.17 5.83 -2.31
C GLY A 253 18.98 4.88 -2.20
N TYR A 254 18.19 4.97 -1.13
CA TYR A 254 16.87 4.32 -1.02
C TYR A 254 15.76 5.31 -1.41
N PHE A 255 14.74 4.88 -2.14
CA PHE A 255 13.57 5.68 -2.46
C PHE A 255 12.30 4.86 -2.23
N ALA A 256 11.34 5.37 -1.44
CA ALA A 256 10.09 4.67 -1.17
C ALA A 256 8.90 5.42 -1.79
N LEU A 257 8.19 4.73 -2.69
CA LEU A 257 6.93 5.18 -3.27
C LEU A 257 5.79 4.39 -2.65
N ALA A 258 4.90 5.07 -1.92
CA ALA A 258 3.65 4.47 -1.46
C ALA A 258 2.57 4.52 -2.53
N THR A 259 1.59 3.62 -2.44
CA THR A 259 0.34 3.74 -3.19
C THR A 259 -0.88 3.71 -2.25
N THR A 260 -1.90 4.53 -2.51
CA THR A 260 -3.18 4.47 -1.77
C THR A 260 -4.33 4.72 -2.72
N PHE A 261 -5.57 4.49 -2.27
CA PHE A 261 -6.75 4.60 -3.11
C PHE A 261 -8.00 4.97 -2.32
N TYR A 262 -8.98 5.55 -3.00
CA TYR A 262 -10.18 6.06 -2.34
C TYR A 262 -11.32 5.04 -2.25
N SER A 263 -11.71 4.43 -3.36
CA SER A 263 -12.88 3.55 -3.40
C SER A 263 -12.76 2.48 -4.48
N GLY A 264 -13.68 1.50 -4.49
CA GLY A 264 -13.75 0.50 -5.55
C GLY A 264 -13.84 -0.92 -5.01
N ARG A 265 -12.98 -1.81 -5.51
CA ARG A 265 -12.94 -3.23 -5.12
C ARG A 265 -11.51 -3.71 -4.90
N VAL A 266 -11.36 -4.74 -4.08
CA VAL A 266 -10.10 -5.42 -3.79
C VAL A 266 -10.32 -6.93 -3.78
N LEU A 267 -9.37 -7.71 -4.28
CA LEU A 267 -9.34 -9.16 -4.09
C LEU A 267 -8.74 -9.46 -2.71
N ALA A 268 -9.52 -10.03 -1.80
CA ALA A 268 -9.03 -10.36 -0.45
C ALA A 268 -9.74 -11.59 0.12
N MET A 269 -9.19 -12.15 1.20
CA MET A 269 -9.83 -13.21 1.96
C MET A 269 -10.68 -12.61 3.08
N TRP A 270 -11.77 -13.29 3.43
CA TRP A 270 -12.38 -13.04 4.74
C TRP A 270 -11.37 -13.40 5.84
N PRO A 271 -11.39 -12.72 7.00
CA PRO A 271 -10.67 -13.19 8.17
C PRO A 271 -10.99 -14.66 8.45
N GLN A 272 -9.98 -15.41 8.89
CA GLN A 272 -10.13 -16.81 9.27
C GLN A 272 -11.09 -16.92 10.46
N LEU A 273 -12.36 -17.17 10.14
CA LEU A 273 -13.46 -17.37 11.09
C LEU A 273 -14.02 -18.79 10.88
N PRO A 274 -14.39 -19.51 11.95
CA PRO A 274 -15.01 -20.82 11.82
C PRO A 274 -16.22 -20.80 10.88
N GLY A 275 -16.23 -21.69 9.88
CA GLY A 275 -17.31 -21.80 8.90
C GLY A 275 -17.25 -20.80 7.73
N VAL A 276 -16.25 -19.93 7.65
CA VAL A 276 -16.04 -19.02 6.51
C VAL A 276 -14.96 -19.59 5.58
N GLY A 277 -15.27 -19.68 4.28
CA GLY A 277 -14.34 -20.16 3.27
C GLY A 277 -13.07 -19.32 3.17
N GLN A 278 -11.94 -19.94 2.82
CA GLN A 278 -10.63 -19.30 2.65
C GLN A 278 -10.38 -18.81 1.21
N GLU A 279 -11.44 -18.68 0.42
CA GLU A 279 -11.33 -18.20 -0.95
C GLU A 279 -11.12 -16.69 -0.97
N ARG A 280 -10.29 -16.25 -1.92
CA ARG A 280 -10.16 -14.84 -2.23
C ARG A 280 -11.37 -14.40 -3.04
N VAL A 281 -12.03 -13.35 -2.58
CA VAL A 281 -13.22 -12.80 -3.22
C VAL A 281 -13.04 -11.31 -3.47
N ALA A 282 -13.70 -10.81 -4.51
CA ALA A 282 -13.75 -9.38 -4.77
C ALA A 282 -14.64 -8.70 -3.71
N MET A 283 -14.04 -7.90 -2.84
CA MET A 283 -14.69 -7.18 -1.74
C MET A 283 -14.82 -5.68 -2.05
N PRO A 284 -15.87 -5.01 -1.56
CA PRO A 284 -16.03 -3.57 -1.76
C PRO A 284 -15.07 -2.75 -0.87
N ILE A 285 -14.51 -1.70 -1.45
CA ILE A 285 -13.82 -0.63 -0.75
C ILE A 285 -14.76 0.55 -0.70
N PHE A 286 -15.28 0.83 0.49
CA PHE A 286 -16.12 2.00 0.69
C PHE A 286 -15.28 3.28 0.70
N PRO A 287 -15.83 4.40 0.18
CA PRO A 287 -15.27 5.73 0.36
C PRO A 287 -14.82 5.98 1.80
N THR A 288 -13.64 6.57 1.97
CA THR A 288 -13.16 6.93 3.30
C THR A 288 -13.91 8.13 3.87
N LEU A 289 -13.93 8.23 5.20
CA LEU A 289 -14.63 9.29 5.91
C LEU A 289 -14.09 10.68 5.51
N PRO A 290 -14.95 11.72 5.48
CA PRO A 290 -14.51 13.10 5.33
C PRO A 290 -13.41 13.44 6.33
N GLY A 291 -12.36 14.11 5.88
CA GLY A 291 -11.23 14.53 6.71
C GLY A 291 -10.00 13.62 6.66
N THR A 292 -10.11 12.41 6.09
CA THR A 292 -8.95 11.53 5.82
C THR A 292 -8.15 11.97 4.60
N ALA A 293 -6.97 11.38 4.40
CA ALA A 293 -6.15 11.68 3.25
C ALA A 293 -6.77 11.24 1.93
N ASP A 294 -7.20 9.98 1.82
CA ASP A 294 -7.82 9.47 0.58
C ASP A 294 -9.05 10.31 0.16
N SER A 295 -9.83 10.80 1.14
CA SER A 295 -10.99 11.66 0.88
C SER A 295 -10.59 13.06 0.37
N ALA A 296 -9.53 13.66 0.93
CA ALA A 296 -9.01 14.94 0.45
C ALA A 296 -8.39 14.82 -0.95
N PHE A 297 -7.69 13.71 -1.21
CA PHE A 297 -7.06 13.37 -2.49
C PHE A 297 -8.12 13.19 -3.59
N HIS A 298 -9.17 12.42 -3.32
CA HIS A 298 -10.32 12.29 -4.21
C HIS A 298 -10.92 13.65 -4.58
N ARG A 299 -11.15 14.54 -3.61
CA ARG A 299 -11.72 15.88 -3.86
C ARG A 299 -10.78 16.80 -4.65
N ALA A 300 -9.47 16.61 -4.52
CA ALA A 300 -8.50 17.42 -5.25
C ALA A 300 -8.54 17.14 -6.75
N PHE A 301 -8.55 15.87 -7.16
CA PHE A 301 -8.37 15.53 -8.57
C PHE A 301 -9.51 14.73 -9.20
N GLY A 302 -10.24 13.92 -8.43
CA GLY A 302 -11.19 12.95 -8.99
C GLY A 302 -10.53 11.97 -9.97
N GLY A 303 -9.22 11.75 -9.82
CA GLY A 303 -8.36 11.01 -10.71
C GLY A 303 -6.99 10.78 -10.08
N ASP A 304 -6.16 10.02 -10.79
CA ASP A 304 -4.89 9.52 -10.27
C ASP A 304 -3.81 10.62 -10.30
N PHE A 305 -2.91 10.62 -9.32
CA PHE A 305 -1.81 11.59 -9.26
C PHE A 305 -0.58 11.07 -8.51
N LEU A 306 0.57 11.68 -8.80
CA LEU A 306 1.81 11.50 -8.07
C LEU A 306 2.13 12.74 -7.23
N LEU A 307 2.58 12.56 -5.99
CA LEU A 307 2.99 13.65 -5.10
C LEU A 307 4.42 13.41 -4.60
N ASP A 308 5.29 14.42 -4.76
CA ASP A 308 6.62 14.42 -4.13
C ASP A 308 6.49 14.93 -2.69
N LEU A 309 6.51 14.02 -1.71
CA LEU A 309 6.31 14.38 -0.30
C LEU A 309 7.48 15.20 0.25
N ARG A 310 8.66 15.09 -0.37
CA ARG A 310 9.88 15.83 0.03
C ARG A 310 9.83 17.28 -0.44
N ALA A 311 9.11 17.57 -1.52
CA ALA A 311 9.00 18.91 -2.09
C ALA A 311 7.95 19.78 -1.36
N VAL A 312 7.02 19.16 -0.62
CA VAL A 312 5.99 19.88 0.12
C VAL A 312 6.62 20.67 1.27
N ARG A 313 6.43 21.99 1.26
CA ARG A 313 6.94 22.88 2.31
C ARG A 313 6.31 22.54 3.68
N PRO A 314 7.10 22.28 4.76
CA PRO A 314 6.54 21.90 6.06
C PRO A 314 5.63 22.94 6.72
N ASP A 315 5.86 24.23 6.45
CA ASP A 315 5.11 25.37 6.97
C ASP A 315 3.86 25.70 6.14
N SER A 316 3.61 24.97 5.05
CA SER A 316 2.40 25.16 4.26
C SER A 316 1.18 24.46 4.87
N PRO A 317 -0.06 24.83 4.48
CA PRO A 317 -1.26 24.09 4.86
C PRO A 317 -1.16 22.58 4.56
N LEU A 318 -0.73 22.21 3.35
CA LEU A 318 -0.55 20.80 2.96
C LEU A 318 0.55 20.12 3.79
N GLY A 319 1.71 20.77 3.94
CA GLY A 319 2.84 20.21 4.70
C GLY A 319 2.51 19.93 6.16
N ARG A 320 1.85 20.88 6.85
CA ARG A 320 1.38 20.66 8.23
C ARG A 320 0.36 19.53 8.32
N TRP A 321 -0.50 19.39 7.32
CA TRP A 321 -1.54 18.38 7.31
C TRP A 321 -0.97 16.98 7.04
N LEU A 322 -0.02 16.85 6.09
CA LEU A 322 0.65 15.58 5.76
C LEU A 322 1.50 15.03 6.93
N ARG A 323 2.01 15.90 7.79
CA ARG A 323 2.80 15.54 9.00
C ARG A 323 1.94 15.19 10.21
N ARG A 324 0.61 15.22 10.09
CA ARG A 324 -0.30 14.61 11.07
C ARG A 324 -0.57 13.16 10.66
N PRO A 325 -0.91 12.26 11.61
CA PRO A 325 -1.33 10.92 11.25
C PRO A 325 -2.54 10.96 10.31
N GLN A 326 -2.32 10.57 9.06
CA GLN A 326 -3.34 10.44 8.03
C GLN A 326 -3.69 8.97 7.81
N LEU A 327 -4.97 8.67 7.63
CA LEU A 327 -5.39 7.34 7.23
C LEU A 327 -5.17 7.15 5.73
N ILE A 328 -4.37 6.15 5.38
CA ILE A 328 -4.19 5.64 4.02
C ILE A 328 -4.50 4.14 3.97
N LYS A 329 -4.76 3.59 2.78
CA LYS A 329 -5.07 2.17 2.60
C LYS A 329 -3.90 1.28 2.99
N ALA A 330 -4.23 0.22 3.73
CA ALA A 330 -3.32 -0.80 4.23
C ALA A 330 -4.09 -2.12 4.37
N ILE A 331 -4.32 -2.79 3.25
CA ILE A 331 -5.11 -4.03 3.18
C ILE A 331 -4.17 -5.19 2.85
N GLY A 332 -3.91 -6.04 3.86
CA GLY A 332 -3.17 -7.28 3.67
C GLY A 332 -3.97 -8.35 2.94
N SER A 333 -3.60 -9.62 3.11
CA SER A 333 -4.28 -10.76 2.47
C SER A 333 -5.72 -10.95 2.94
N SER A 334 -6.06 -10.46 4.14
CA SER A 334 -7.41 -10.50 4.71
C SER A 334 -7.99 -9.10 4.84
N TYR A 335 -9.30 -8.98 4.62
CA TYR A 335 -10.00 -7.70 4.68
C TYR A 335 -11.42 -7.84 5.21
N VAL A 336 -11.84 -6.85 6.00
CA VAL A 336 -13.25 -6.69 6.42
C VAL A 336 -13.70 -5.31 5.96
N PRO A 337 -14.67 -5.21 5.03
CA PRO A 337 -15.13 -3.91 4.51
C PRO A 337 -15.53 -2.88 5.57
N LEU A 338 -16.12 -3.35 6.67
CA LEU A 338 -16.55 -2.49 7.79
C LEU A 338 -15.39 -1.90 8.60
N LEU A 339 -14.17 -2.43 8.49
CA LEU A 339 -12.97 -1.93 9.18
C LEU A 339 -12.16 -0.94 8.33
N LEU A 340 -12.67 -0.54 7.16
CA LEU A 340 -12.11 0.45 6.21
C LEU A 340 -10.74 0.11 5.57
N GLY A 341 -9.95 -0.77 6.20
CA GLY A 341 -8.66 -1.23 5.69
C GLY A 341 -7.65 -0.09 5.57
N SER A 342 -7.53 0.72 6.63
CA SER A 342 -6.68 1.90 6.62
C SER A 342 -5.82 1.97 7.88
N SER A 343 -4.60 2.48 7.73
CA SER A 343 -3.64 2.65 8.82
C SER A 343 -3.16 4.10 8.89
N PRO A 344 -2.84 4.60 10.10
CA PRO A 344 -2.28 5.94 10.25
C PRO A 344 -0.83 6.00 9.78
N ALA A 345 -0.48 7.02 9.01
CA ALA A 345 0.89 7.34 8.61
C ALA A 345 1.12 8.85 8.60
N THR A 346 2.30 9.31 9.05
CA THR A 346 2.78 10.66 8.78
C THR A 346 3.54 10.62 7.45
N LEU A 347 2.84 10.96 6.36
CA LEU A 347 3.27 10.58 5.00
C LEU A 347 4.72 10.98 4.67
N PRO A 348 5.18 12.22 4.94
CA PRO A 348 6.56 12.62 4.63
C PRO A 348 7.63 11.96 5.51
N ASP A 349 7.25 11.36 6.64
CA ASP A 349 8.19 10.63 7.52
C ASP A 349 8.23 9.14 7.18
N TYR A 350 7.25 8.65 6.40
CA TYR A 350 7.13 7.24 6.02
C TYR A 350 7.61 6.99 4.58
N PHE A 351 7.41 7.94 3.67
CA PHE A 351 7.64 7.77 2.23
C PHE A 351 8.23 9.02 1.58
N ASP A 352 8.93 8.85 0.45
CA ASP A 352 9.45 9.97 -0.34
C ASP A 352 8.39 10.51 -1.30
N ALA A 353 7.53 9.64 -1.80
CA ALA A 353 6.48 9.98 -2.74
C ALA A 353 5.24 9.10 -2.54
N LEU A 354 4.13 9.55 -3.11
CA LEU A 354 2.84 8.86 -3.09
C LEU A 354 2.25 8.82 -4.51
N LEU A 355 1.74 7.66 -4.91
CA LEU A 355 0.79 7.51 -6.02
C LEU A 355 -0.61 7.28 -5.44
N PHE A 356 -1.55 8.17 -5.76
CA PHE A 356 -2.95 8.01 -5.42
C PHE A 356 -3.72 7.48 -6.62
N VAL A 357 -4.58 6.49 -6.38
CA VAL A 357 -5.50 5.92 -7.37
C VAL A 357 -6.94 6.17 -6.95
N ASP A 358 -7.75 6.84 -7.77
CA ASP A 358 -9.08 7.28 -7.35
C ASP A 358 -10.05 6.10 -7.15
N LYS A 359 -10.01 5.16 -8.10
CA LYS A 359 -10.91 4.01 -8.14
C LYS A 359 -10.14 2.75 -8.48
N THR A 360 -10.43 1.68 -7.75
CA THR A 360 -9.82 0.38 -8.00
C THR A 360 -10.83 -0.69 -8.36
N THR A 361 -10.37 -1.69 -9.08
CA THR A 361 -11.02 -2.97 -9.29
C THR A 361 -10.23 -4.09 -8.60
N ALA A 362 -10.90 -5.22 -8.36
CA ALA A 362 -10.26 -6.37 -7.74
C ALA A 362 -9.29 -7.02 -8.75
N ALA A 363 -8.07 -7.32 -8.30
CA ALA A 363 -7.08 -8.05 -9.10
C ALA A 363 -7.64 -9.41 -9.57
N GLU A 364 -7.21 -9.85 -10.75
CA GLU A 364 -7.70 -11.09 -11.35
C GLU A 364 -6.89 -12.30 -10.86
N PRO A 365 -7.45 -13.19 -10.02
CA PRO A 365 -6.72 -14.37 -9.55
C PRO A 365 -6.43 -15.32 -10.72
N LEU A 366 -5.26 -15.96 -10.71
CA LEU A 366 -4.98 -17.09 -11.59
C LEU A 366 -5.87 -18.27 -11.17
N ARG A 367 -6.56 -18.88 -12.14
CA ARG A 367 -7.42 -20.06 -11.92
C ARG A 367 -6.62 -21.34 -11.77
#